data_AF-A0AAF0RDL3-F1
#
_entry.id   AF-A0AAF0RDL3-F1
#
_cell.length_a   1.000
_cell.length_b   1.000
_cell.length_c   1.000
_cell.angle_alpha   90.00
_cell.angle_beta   90.00
_cell.angle_gamma   90.00
#
_symmetry.space_group_name_H-M   'P 1'
#
loop_
_entity.id
_entity.type
_entity.pdbx_description
1 polymer ?
#
loop_
_entity_poly.entity_id
_entity_poly.type
_entity_poly.pdbx_seq_one_letter_code
_entity_poly.pdbx_strand_id
1 'polypeptide(L)'
;MPRPKAPCGTYSAYKRHLRDGSPVDAACAAARDERTQTVAAERSAKKFATPVLTLVPADPVADEKRMQRAEVLREGLEVVRAAIAVVKESEPARLAPLLKEQREIARELGEIDAAEGAKSESLGEQLARARAARQAGA
;
A
#
# COMPACT_ATOMS: atom_id res chain seq x y z
N MET A 1 -7.05 -27.10 29.96
CA MET A 1 -5.78 -27.77 30.33
C MET A 1 -4.62 -26.87 29.94
N PRO A 2 -3.72 -26.48 30.85
CA PRO A 2 -2.50 -25.75 30.48
C PRO A 2 -1.60 -26.64 29.59
N ARG A 3 -1.04 -26.06 28.53
CA ARG A 3 -0.10 -26.79 27.64
C ARG A 3 1.18 -27.13 28.42
N PRO A 4 1.77 -28.33 28.22
CA PRO A 4 3.00 -28.71 28.89
C PRO A 4 4.13 -27.73 28.55
N LYS A 5 4.98 -27.46 29.55
CA LYS A 5 6.12 -26.56 29.39
C LYS A 5 7.09 -27.15 28.36
N ALA A 6 7.55 -26.32 27.42
CA ALA A 6 8.54 -26.74 26.44
C ALA A 6 9.85 -27.21 27.13
N PRO A 7 10.51 -28.23 26.57
CA PRO A 7 11.82 -28.66 27.03
C PRO A 7 12.86 -27.55 26.81
N CYS A 8 13.94 -27.59 27.60
CA CYS A 8 15.11 -26.72 27.41
C CYS A 8 15.76 -26.97 26.03
N GLY A 9 16.55 -26.02 25.53
CA GLY A 9 17.07 -26.05 24.16
C GLY A 9 16.11 -25.51 23.09
N THR A 10 15.01 -24.88 23.50
CA THR A 10 14.07 -24.20 22.58
C THR A 10 14.02 -22.71 22.86
N TYR A 11 13.70 -21.90 21.85
CA TYR A 11 13.53 -20.45 22.03
C TYR A 11 12.42 -20.10 23.05
N SER A 12 11.42 -20.97 23.19
CA SER A 12 10.36 -20.83 24.21
C SER A 12 10.88 -21.03 25.63
N ALA A 13 11.83 -21.96 25.82
CA ALA A 13 12.51 -22.17 27.09
C ALA A 13 13.47 -21.02 27.43
N TYR A 14 14.20 -20.48 26.44
CA TYR A 14 14.98 -19.24 26.60
C TYR A 14 14.13 -18.09 27.16
N LYS A 15 12.96 -17.84 26.55
CA LYS A 15 12.00 -16.82 27.03
C LYS A 15 11.45 -17.11 28.43
N ARG A 16 11.47 -18.37 28.88
CA ARG A 16 11.07 -18.74 30.24
C ARG A 16 12.18 -18.41 31.23
N HIS A 17 13.43 -18.75 30.92
CA HIS A 17 14.60 -18.36 31.74
C HIS A 17 14.64 -16.85 32.00
N LEU A 18 14.39 -16.04 30.96
CA LEU A 18 14.30 -14.58 31.10
C LEU A 18 13.13 -14.08 31.95
N ARG A 19 11.99 -14.76 31.93
CA ARG A 19 10.82 -14.38 32.74
C ARG A 19 10.99 -14.76 34.21
N ASP A 20 11.62 -15.90 34.44
CA ASP A 20 11.82 -16.47 35.76
C ASP A 20 13.13 -15.95 36.42
N GLY A 21 13.95 -15.18 35.68
CA GLY A 21 15.23 -14.64 36.15
C GLY A 21 16.31 -15.70 36.39
N SER A 22 16.14 -16.91 35.85
CA SER A 22 17.08 -18.01 36.02
C SER A 22 18.21 -17.96 34.98
N PRO A 23 19.39 -18.52 35.29
CA PRO A 23 20.48 -18.59 34.32
C PRO A 23 20.05 -19.37 33.08
N VAL A 24 20.36 -18.80 31.91
CA VAL A 24 20.10 -19.42 30.61
C VAL A 24 21.15 -20.50 30.38
N ASP A 25 20.71 -21.71 30.06
CA ASP A 25 21.58 -22.82 29.67
C ASP A 25 22.12 -22.65 28.24
N ALA A 26 23.25 -23.29 27.94
CA ALA A 26 23.90 -23.21 26.64
C ALA A 26 22.98 -23.64 25.48
N ALA A 27 22.10 -24.62 25.72
CA ALA A 27 21.15 -25.09 24.73
C ALA A 27 20.10 -24.02 24.37
N CYS A 28 19.55 -23.29 25.35
CA CYS A 28 18.60 -22.21 25.07
C CYS A 28 19.27 -20.98 24.43
N ALA A 29 20.54 -20.72 24.74
CA ALA A 29 21.33 -19.68 24.08
C ALA A 29 21.52 -19.99 22.59
N ALA A 30 21.95 -21.21 22.25
CA ALA A 30 22.10 -21.65 20.86
C ALA A 30 20.79 -21.54 20.07
N ALA A 31 19.65 -21.92 20.68
CA ALA A 31 18.33 -21.81 20.04
C ALA A 31 17.90 -20.35 19.77
N ARG A 32 18.37 -19.39 20.58
CA ARG A 32 18.14 -17.95 20.33
C ARG A 32 18.98 -17.48 19.14
N ASP A 33 20.22 -17.93 19.05
CA ASP A 33 21.13 -17.52 17.98
C ASP A 33 20.66 -18.07 16.63
N GLU A 34 20.26 -19.34 16.57
CA GLU A 34 19.67 -19.97 15.38
C GLU A 34 18.42 -19.21 14.91
N ARG A 35 17.51 -18.86 15.82
CA ARG A 35 16.32 -18.07 15.48
C ARG A 35 16.67 -16.65 15.00
N THR A 36 17.73 -16.07 15.52
CA THR A 36 18.18 -14.74 15.10
C THR A 36 18.76 -14.80 13.69
N GLN A 37 19.51 -15.85 13.36
CA GLN A 37 20.07 -16.08 12.03
C GLN A 37 18.98 -16.34 10.98
N THR A 38 17.97 -17.16 11.30
CA THR A 38 16.86 -17.42 10.36
C THR A 38 16.05 -16.16 10.05
N VAL A 39 15.69 -15.38 11.07
CA VAL A 39 14.96 -14.11 10.88
C VAL A 39 15.80 -13.09 10.12
N ALA A 40 17.12 -13.06 10.33
CA ALA A 40 18.02 -12.19 9.57
C ALA A 40 18.10 -12.60 8.09
N ALA A 41 18.17 -13.90 7.81
CA ALA A 41 18.17 -14.44 6.45
C ALA A 41 16.83 -14.20 5.72
N GLU A 42 15.70 -14.36 6.41
CA GLU A 42 14.37 -14.03 5.85
C GLU A 42 14.25 -12.53 5.53
N ARG A 43 14.79 -11.67 6.39
CA ARG A 43 14.77 -10.21 6.19
C ARG A 43 15.68 -9.77 5.05
N SER A 44 16.85 -10.37 4.88
CA SER A 44 17.73 -10.08 3.74
C SER A 44 17.10 -10.58 2.45
N ALA A 45 16.52 -11.78 2.43
CA ALA A 45 15.78 -12.30 1.27
C ALA A 45 14.61 -11.38 0.88
N LYS A 46 13.88 -10.84 1.86
CA LYS A 46 12.77 -9.91 1.60
C LYS A 46 13.22 -8.50 1.17
N LYS A 47 14.42 -8.07 1.56
CA LYS A 47 15.02 -6.80 1.10
C LYS A 47 15.49 -6.86 -0.35
N PHE A 48 15.84 -8.04 -0.86
CA PHE A 48 16.26 -8.26 -2.25
C PHE A 48 15.18 -8.92 -3.11
N ALA A 49 14.02 -9.25 -2.54
CA ALA A 49 12.84 -9.63 -3.30
C ALA A 49 12.32 -8.38 -4.03
N THR A 50 12.84 -8.15 -5.23
CA THR A 50 12.25 -7.25 -6.21
C THR A 50 10.77 -7.61 -6.32
N PRO A 51 9.82 -6.68 -6.11
CA PRO A 51 8.43 -6.98 -6.38
C PRO A 51 8.34 -7.33 -7.87
N VAL A 52 8.11 -8.60 -8.18
CA VAL A 52 7.68 -9.00 -9.50
C VAL A 52 6.28 -8.42 -9.64
N LEU A 53 6.22 -7.20 -10.18
CA LEU A 53 4.99 -6.56 -10.60
C LEU A 53 4.44 -7.43 -11.72
N THR A 54 3.49 -8.29 -11.36
CA THR A 54 2.68 -9.02 -12.32
C THR A 54 1.97 -7.98 -13.16
N LEU A 55 2.44 -7.80 -14.40
CA LEU A 55 1.76 -7.01 -15.42
C LEU A 55 0.44 -7.72 -15.72
N VAL A 56 -0.62 -7.33 -15.02
CA VAL A 56 -1.98 -7.70 -15.40
C VAL A 56 -2.23 -6.98 -16.73
N PRO A 57 -2.50 -7.72 -17.84
CA PRO A 57 -2.84 -7.07 -19.09
C PRO A 57 -4.07 -6.18 -18.86
N ALA A 58 -3.99 -4.94 -19.34
CA ALA A 58 -5.09 -4.00 -19.24
C ALA A 58 -6.33 -4.62 -19.89
N ASP A 59 -7.39 -4.82 -19.12
CA ASP A 59 -8.68 -5.22 -19.64
C ASP A 59 -9.31 -3.98 -20.30
N PRO A 60 -9.43 -3.94 -21.64
CA PRO A 60 -9.91 -2.75 -22.35
C PRO A 60 -11.36 -2.40 -21.97
N VAL A 61 -12.17 -3.39 -21.59
CA VAL A 61 -13.56 -3.16 -21.17
C VAL A 61 -13.61 -2.51 -19.79
N ALA A 62 -12.66 -2.86 -18.91
CA ALA A 62 -12.55 -2.22 -17.60
C ALA A 62 -12.07 -0.77 -17.73
N ASP A 63 -11.22 -0.46 -18.71
CA ASP A 63 -10.73 0.89 -18.96
C ASP A 63 -11.80 1.79 -19.58
N GLU A 64 -12.59 1.28 -20.54
CA GLU A 64 -13.72 2.03 -21.11
C GLU A 64 -14.76 2.41 -20.05
N LYS A 65 -15.11 1.46 -19.16
CA LYS A 65 -16.04 1.72 -18.05
C LYS A 65 -15.50 2.76 -17.06
N ARG A 66 -14.18 2.81 -16.84
CA ARG A 66 -13.56 3.83 -15.97
C ARG A 66 -13.63 5.21 -16.62
N MET A 67 -13.36 5.31 -17.91
CA MET A 67 -13.48 6.58 -18.66
C MET A 67 -14.93 7.09 -18.65
N GLN A 68 -15.90 6.24 -18.95
CA GLN A 68 -17.33 6.59 -18.87
C GLN A 68 -17.73 7.03 -17.45
N ARG A 69 -17.24 6.34 -16.42
CA ARG A 69 -17.48 6.74 -15.03
C ARG A 69 -16.86 8.11 -14.72
N ALA A 70 -15.66 8.39 -15.21
CA ALA A 70 -14.99 9.67 -15.00
C ALA A 70 -15.77 10.83 -15.64
N GLU A 71 -16.31 10.64 -16.84
CA GLU A 71 -17.17 11.64 -17.51
C GLU A 71 -18.40 11.97 -16.67
N VAL A 72 -19.14 10.95 -16.23
CA VAL A 72 -20.33 11.13 -15.37
C VAL A 72 -19.98 11.86 -14.06
N LEU A 73 -18.84 11.53 -13.44
CA LEU A 73 -18.38 12.18 -12.21
C LEU A 73 -18.00 13.65 -12.45
N ARG A 74 -17.40 13.99 -13.59
CA ARG A 74 -17.08 15.38 -13.95
C ARG A 74 -18.37 16.20 -14.13
N GLU A 75 -19.33 15.68 -14.87
CA GLU A 75 -20.65 16.30 -15.03
C GLU A 75 -21.35 16.49 -13.67
N GLY A 76 -21.35 15.44 -12.83
CA GLY A 76 -21.91 15.51 -11.47
C GLY A 76 -21.23 16.57 -10.60
N LEU A 77 -19.90 16.72 -10.71
CA LEU A 77 -19.15 17.75 -9.98
C LEU A 77 -19.56 19.17 -10.40
N GLU A 78 -19.81 19.39 -11.69
CA GLU A 78 -20.29 20.68 -12.19
C GLU A 78 -21.68 21.01 -11.65
N VAL A 79 -22.59 20.03 -11.65
CA VAL A 79 -23.93 20.18 -11.07
C VAL A 79 -23.85 20.52 -9.58
N VAL A 80 -23.04 19.80 -8.80
CA VAL A 80 -22.86 20.06 -7.36
C VAL A 80 -22.26 21.44 -7.12
N ARG A 81 -21.28 21.87 -7.93
CA ARG A 81 -20.70 23.23 -7.84
C ARG A 81 -21.74 24.31 -8.12
N ALA A 82 -22.58 24.11 -9.13
CA ALA A 82 -23.68 25.04 -9.43
C ALA A 82 -24.70 25.09 -8.29
N ALA A 83 -25.08 23.93 -7.73
CA ALA A 83 -25.98 23.86 -6.59
C ALA A 83 -25.41 24.57 -5.34
N ILE A 84 -24.11 24.40 -5.06
CA ILE A 84 -23.41 25.09 -3.98
C ILE A 84 -23.50 26.61 -4.14
N ALA A 85 -23.32 27.14 -5.35
CA ALA A 85 -23.39 28.57 -5.62
C ALA A 85 -24.78 29.15 -5.26
N VAL A 86 -25.85 28.44 -5.64
CA VAL A 86 -27.24 28.84 -5.35
C VAL A 86 -27.57 28.71 -3.86
N VAL A 87 -27.18 27.59 -3.24
CA VAL A 87 -27.51 27.27 -1.85
C VAL A 87 -26.73 28.14 -0.85
N LYS A 88 -25.51 28.56 -1.20
CA LYS A 88 -24.69 29.44 -0.35
C LYS A 88 -25.39 30.77 -0.04
N GLU A 89 -26.15 31.31 -0.99
CA GLU A 89 -26.83 32.60 -0.86
C GLU A 89 -28.20 32.50 -0.19
N SER A 90 -28.92 31.40 -0.43
CA SER A 90 -30.31 31.21 -0.01
C SER A 90 -30.45 30.38 1.27
N GLU A 91 -29.69 29.29 1.42
CA GLU A 91 -29.88 28.30 2.47
C GLU A 91 -28.54 27.71 2.96
N PRO A 92 -27.72 28.48 3.71
CA PRO A 92 -26.38 28.04 4.10
C PRO A 92 -26.35 26.77 4.97
N ALA A 93 -27.45 26.45 5.66
CA ALA A 93 -27.58 25.20 6.43
C ALA A 93 -27.50 23.93 5.54
N ARG A 94 -27.87 24.03 4.25
CA ARG A 94 -27.80 22.93 3.28
C ARG A 94 -26.44 22.82 2.56
N LEU A 95 -25.49 23.71 2.87
CA LEU A 95 -24.19 23.76 2.21
C LEU A 95 -23.29 22.55 2.58
N ALA A 96 -23.34 22.13 3.85
CA ALA A 96 -22.48 21.06 4.37
C ALA A 96 -22.59 19.73 3.61
N PRO A 97 -23.80 19.18 3.33
CA PRO A 97 -23.91 17.93 2.57
C PRO A 97 -23.39 18.08 1.14
N LEU A 98 -23.61 19.23 0.47
CA LEU A 98 -23.11 19.45 -0.90
C LEU A 98 -21.58 19.54 -0.96
N LEU A 99 -20.95 20.19 0.03
CA LEU A 99 -19.48 20.23 0.11
C LEU A 99 -18.88 18.85 0.40
N LYS A 100 -19.59 18.00 1.14
CA LYS A 100 -19.18 16.60 1.35
C LYS A 100 -19.22 15.83 0.03
N GLU A 101 -20.34 15.91 -0.68
CA GLU A 101 -20.52 15.28 -1.99
C GLU A 101 -19.43 15.73 -2.98
N GLN A 102 -19.14 17.04 -3.01
CA GLN A 102 -18.08 17.61 -3.85
C GLN A 102 -16.70 16.99 -3.57
N ARG A 103 -16.37 16.74 -2.29
CA ARG A 103 -15.08 16.12 -1.90
C ARG A 103 -15.03 14.64 -2.26
N GLU A 104 -16.15 13.93 -2.13
CA GLU A 104 -16.23 12.51 -2.49
C GLU A 104 -16.07 12.32 -4.00
N ILE A 105 -16.75 13.12 -4.82
CA ILE A 105 -16.59 13.10 -6.29
C ILE A 105 -15.16 13.48 -6.69
N ALA A 106 -14.59 14.53 -6.10
CA ALA A 106 -13.21 14.94 -6.40
C ALA A 106 -12.18 13.87 -6.02
N ARG A 107 -12.42 13.12 -4.93
CA ARG A 107 -11.57 12.01 -4.52
C ARG A 107 -11.65 10.86 -5.53
N GLU A 108 -12.84 10.45 -5.95
CA GLU A 108 -12.99 9.38 -6.96
C GLU A 108 -12.32 9.75 -8.28
N LEU A 109 -12.47 11.00 -8.74
CA LEU A 109 -11.77 11.47 -9.94
C LEU A 109 -10.25 11.39 -9.78
N GLY A 110 -9.71 11.80 -8.62
CA GLY A 110 -8.28 11.66 -8.35
C GLY A 110 -7.78 10.21 -8.34
N GLU A 111 -8.60 9.26 -7.86
CA GLU A 111 -8.27 7.83 -7.91
C GLU A 111 -8.28 7.28 -9.35
N ILE A 112 -9.20 7.75 -10.20
CA ILE A 112 -9.25 7.39 -11.62
C ILE A 112 -8.06 8.01 -12.39
N ASP A 113 -7.82 9.30 -12.22
CA ASP A 113 -6.74 10.02 -12.90
C ASP A 113 -5.36 9.49 -12.46
N ALA A 114 -5.18 9.13 -11.18
CA ALA A 114 -3.95 8.48 -10.71
C ALA A 114 -3.73 7.10 -11.34
N ALA A 115 -4.81 6.34 -11.56
CA ALA A 115 -4.74 5.06 -12.26
C ALA A 115 -4.38 5.24 -13.75
N GLU A 116 -4.73 6.37 -14.38
CA GLU A 116 -4.30 6.73 -15.73
C GLU A 116 -2.85 7.22 -15.77
N GLY A 117 -2.45 8.11 -14.85
CA GLY A 117 -1.09 8.64 -14.75
C GLY A 117 -0.06 7.54 -14.50
N ALA A 118 -0.37 6.56 -13.64
CA ALA A 118 0.47 5.39 -13.40
C ALA A 118 0.68 4.50 -14.64
N LYS A 119 -0.24 4.54 -15.62
CA LYS A 119 -0.07 3.86 -16.92
C LYS A 119 0.80 4.68 -17.87
N SER A 120 0.67 6.01 -17.85
CA SER A 120 1.45 6.89 -18.72
C SER A 120 2.94 6.92 -18.38
N GLU A 121 3.33 6.76 -17.11
CA GLU A 121 4.72 6.52 -16.74
C GLU A 121 5.06 5.04 -16.92
N SER A 122 4.93 4.55 -18.15
CA SER A 122 5.15 3.14 -18.45
C SER A 122 6.57 2.72 -18.02
N LEU A 123 6.70 1.53 -17.44
CA LEU A 123 8.01 0.97 -17.06
C LEU A 123 9.00 0.93 -18.24
N GLY A 124 8.48 0.84 -19.46
CA GLY A 124 9.26 0.94 -20.70
C GLY A 124 9.94 2.30 -20.87
N GLU A 125 9.22 3.40 -20.63
CA GLU A 125 9.79 4.75 -20.67
C GLU A 125 10.75 5.02 -19.52
N GLN A 126 10.47 4.48 -18.33
CA GLN A 126 11.39 4.57 -17.19
C GLN A 126 12.71 3.84 -17.48
N LEU A 127 12.65 2.65 -18.09
CA LEU A 127 13.83 1.89 -18.50
C LEU A 127 14.56 2.52 -19.68
N ALA A 128 13.84 3.08 -20.65
CA ALA A 128 14.43 3.81 -21.78
C ALA A 128 15.19 5.05 -21.28
N ARG A 129 14.58 5.83 -20.38
CA ARG A 129 15.21 6.99 -19.72
C ARG A 129 16.45 6.59 -18.92
N ALA A 130 16.38 5.48 -18.17
CA ALA A 130 17.53 4.97 -17.41
C ALA A 130 18.68 4.50 -18.32
N ARG A 131 18.38 3.89 -19.48
CA ARG A 131 19.39 3.51 -20.47
C ARG A 131 20.01 4.74 -21.14
N ALA A 132 19.19 5.72 -21.53
CA ALA A 132 19.66 6.97 -22.11
C ALA A 132 20.58 7.76 -21.14
N ALA A 133 20.22 7.82 -19.86
CA ALA A 133 21.05 8.45 -18.83
C ALA A 133 22.42 7.78 -18.64
N ARG A 134 22.52 6.46 -18.84
CA ARG A 134 23.79 5.73 -18.79
C ARG A 134 24.65 5.95 -20.04
N GLN A 135 24.02 6.07 -21.20
CA GLN A 135 24.71 6.33 -22.47
C GLN A 135 25.21 7.77 -22.59
N ALA A 136 24.52 8.73 -21.99
CA ALA A 136 24.94 10.14 -21.95
C ALA A 136 26.02 10.45 -20.90
N GLY A 137 26.29 9.52 -19.99
CA GLY A 137 27.31 9.63 -18.93
C GLY A 137 28.59 8.83 -19.18
N ALA A 138 28.79 8.32 -20.40
CA ALA A 138 30.00 7.62 -20.87
C ALA A 138 30.67 8.44 -21.97
#